data_AF-A0A259PZZ3-F1
#
_entry.id   AF-A0A259PZZ3-F1
#
_cell.length_a   1.000
_cell.length_b   1.000
_cell.length_c   1.000
_cell.angle_alpha   90.00
_cell.angle_beta   90.00
_cell.angle_gamma   90.00
#
_symmetry.space_group_name_H-M   'P 1'
#
loop_
_entity.id
_entity.type
_entity.pdbx_description
1 polymer ?
#
loop_
_entity_poly.entity_id
_entity_poly.type
_entity_poly.pdbx_seq_one_letter_code
_entity_poly.pdbx_strand_id
1 'polypeptide(L)'
;VVRPRWYWFNEDIAQARREVRLAYQPLLQRYRVSVGGLQQNYDSLDEALGVVQRTRHLRVAEPSQLTAGQTYQLDARFKLDLSQLPRPFQLNVSSQSDWKIEATFPPQPFVWTP
;
A
#
# COMPACT_ATOMS: atom_id res chain seq x y z
N VAL A 1 -3.05 -0.54 12.22
CA VAL A 1 -3.45 -1.51 13.26
C VAL A 1 -4.08 -0.72 14.37
N VAL A 2 -5.33 -1.05 14.69
CA VAL A 2 -6.11 -0.37 15.70
C VAL A 2 -6.59 -1.37 16.75
N ARG A 3 -6.83 -0.90 17.97
CA ARG A 3 -7.46 -1.69 19.03
C ARG A 3 -8.91 -1.22 19.19
N PRO A 4 -9.90 -2.11 18.96
CA PRO A 4 -11.29 -1.78 19.21
C PRO A 4 -11.53 -1.49 20.70
N ARG A 5 -12.31 -0.47 21.02
CA ARG A 5 -12.70 -0.12 22.40
C ARG A 5 -14.22 -0.09 22.49
N TRP A 6 -14.79 -0.59 23.59
CA TRP A 6 -16.24 -0.74 23.75
C TRP A 6 -16.99 0.59 23.99
N TYR A 7 -16.30 1.63 24.44
CA TYR A 7 -16.91 2.90 24.87
C TYR A 7 -16.38 4.15 24.15
N TRP A 8 -15.56 4.02 23.11
CA TRP A 8 -15.03 5.17 22.37
C TRP A 8 -14.46 4.78 21.00
N PHE A 9 -13.89 5.76 20.28
CA PHE A 9 -13.11 5.53 19.07
C PHE A 9 -12.00 4.50 19.29
N ASN A 10 -11.68 3.77 18.23
CA ASN A 10 -10.58 2.82 18.20
C ASN A 10 -9.26 3.53 18.53
N GLU A 11 -8.37 2.82 19.22
CA GLU A 11 -7.03 3.31 19.49
C GLU A 11 -6.10 2.96 18.34
N ASP A 12 -5.47 3.96 17.73
CA ASP A 12 -4.42 3.75 16.72
C ASP A 12 -3.13 3.27 17.39
N ILE A 13 -2.78 2.00 17.16
CA ILE A 13 -1.59 1.38 17.77
C ILE A 13 -0.36 1.63 16.91
N ALA A 14 -0.49 1.42 15.60
CA ALA A 14 0.60 1.59 14.66
C ALA A 14 0.10 1.73 13.21
N GLN A 15 0.87 2.44 12.40
CA GLN A 15 0.63 2.62 10.97
C GLN A 15 1.94 2.42 10.19
N ALA A 16 1.84 1.77 9.03
CA ALA A 16 2.93 1.70 8.08
C ALA A 16 2.43 2.06 6.68
N ARG A 17 3.29 2.70 5.90
CA ARG A 17 3.04 3.03 4.49
C ARG A 17 4.17 2.46 3.65
N ARG A 18 3.82 1.78 2.55
CA ARG A 18 4.77 1.32 1.53
C ARG A 18 4.44 2.03 0.22
N GLU A 19 5.45 2.66 -0.37
CA GLU A 19 5.35 3.27 -1.68
C GLU A 19 5.97 2.36 -2.73
N VAL A 20 5.24 2.16 -3.82
CA VAL A 20 5.65 1.37 -4.98
C VAL A 20 5.56 2.27 -6.20
N ARG A 21 6.65 2.40 -6.95
CA ARG A 21 6.70 3.19 -8.18
C ARG A 21 6.82 2.27 -9.38
N LEU A 22 5.90 2.41 -10.32
CA LEU A 22 5.95 1.78 -11.64
C LEU A 22 6.30 2.83 -12.69
N ALA A 23 7.28 2.56 -13.54
CA ALA A 23 7.67 3.44 -14.64
C ALA A 23 7.97 2.63 -15.90
N TYR A 24 7.59 3.13 -17.07
CA TYR A 24 7.95 2.54 -18.36
C TYR A 24 9.21 3.20 -18.92
N GLN A 25 10.13 2.41 -19.46
CA GLN A 25 11.36 2.88 -20.09
C GLN A 25 11.29 2.69 -21.62
N PRO A 26 10.94 3.73 -22.40
CA PRO A 26 10.66 3.56 -23.83
C PRO A 26 11.84 3.02 -24.64
N LEU A 27 13.07 3.46 -24.31
CA LEU A 27 14.28 3.04 -25.01
C LEU A 27 14.56 1.54 -24.86
N LEU A 28 14.27 0.98 -23.69
CA LEU A 28 14.50 -0.44 -23.39
C LEU A 28 13.24 -1.28 -23.57
N GLN A 29 12.09 -0.63 -23.77
CA GLN A 29 10.77 -1.24 -23.75
C GLN A 29 10.46 -2.06 -22.50
N ARG A 30 11.04 -1.67 -21.35
CA ARG A 30 10.87 -2.40 -20.07
C ARG A 30 10.05 -1.60 -19.07
N TYR A 31 9.36 -2.32 -18.21
CA TYR A 31 8.71 -1.77 -17.02
C TYR A 31 9.67 -1.86 -15.83
N ARG A 32 9.76 -0.80 -15.04
CA ARG A 32 10.57 -0.73 -13.83
C ARG A 32 9.67 -0.58 -12.62
N VAL A 33 9.80 -1.48 -11.66
CA VAL A 33 9.15 -1.39 -10.34
C VAL A 33 10.20 -1.05 -9.30
N SER A 34 9.96 0.02 -8.54
CA SER A 34 10.82 0.45 -7.42
C SER A 34 10.04 0.38 -6.11
N VAL A 35 10.62 -0.26 -5.10
CA VAL A 35 10.03 -0.38 -3.77
C VAL A 35 11.10 -0.17 -2.70
N GLY A 36 11.07 0.99 -2.04
CA GLY A 36 12.17 1.41 -1.17
C GLY A 36 13.48 1.49 -1.96
N GLY A 37 14.54 0.83 -1.49
CA GLY A 37 15.83 0.74 -2.18
C GLY A 37 15.92 -0.34 -3.27
N LEU A 38 14.89 -1.18 -3.44
CA LEU A 38 14.91 -2.26 -4.42
C LEU A 38 14.30 -1.79 -5.75
N GLN A 39 15.00 -2.04 -6.85
CA GLN A 39 14.53 -1.76 -8.20
C GLN A 39 14.66 -3.01 -9.07
N GLN A 40 13.60 -3.35 -9.79
CA GLN A 40 13.58 -4.50 -10.70
C GLN A 40 12.91 -4.11 -12.01
N ASN A 41 13.39 -4.69 -13.12
CA ASN A 41 12.83 -4.47 -14.44
C ASN A 41 12.10 -5.73 -14.92
N TYR A 42 11.03 -5.54 -15.68
CA TYR A 42 10.13 -6.55 -16.20
C TYR A 42 9.85 -6.28 -17.68
N ASP A 43 9.58 -7.34 -18.43
CA ASP A 43 9.38 -7.24 -19.88
C ASP A 43 7.89 -7.00 -20.24
N SER A 44 6.96 -7.34 -19.34
CA SER A 44 5.52 -7.08 -19.51
C SER A 44 4.93 -6.23 -18.39
N LEU A 45 3.82 -5.55 -18.71
CA LEU A 45 3.05 -4.79 -17.72
C LEU A 45 2.46 -5.71 -16.66
N ASP A 46 1.95 -6.88 -17.05
CA ASP A 46 1.32 -7.83 -16.14
C ASP A 46 2.29 -8.37 -15.09
N GLU A 47 3.54 -8.68 -15.48
CA GLU A 47 4.59 -9.08 -14.54
C GLU A 47 4.88 -7.97 -13.53
N ALA A 48 5.03 -6.74 -14.03
CA ALA A 48 5.28 -5.58 -13.18
C ALA A 48 4.13 -5.34 -12.20
N LEU A 49 2.88 -5.40 -12.68
CA LEU A 49 1.67 -5.27 -11.85
C LEU A 49 1.52 -6.40 -10.84
N GLY A 50 1.90 -7.63 -11.20
CA GLY A 50 1.93 -8.77 -10.26
C GLY A 50 2.81 -8.49 -9.04
N VAL A 51 3.87 -7.70 -9.18
CA VAL A 51 4.70 -7.25 -8.06
C VAL A 51 4.05 -6.11 -7.29
N VAL A 52 3.44 -5.12 -7.97
CA VAL A 52 2.72 -4.02 -7.30
C VAL A 52 1.57 -4.53 -6.43
N GLN A 53 0.82 -5.53 -6.91
CA GLN A 53 -0.30 -6.13 -6.19
C GLN A 53 0.15 -6.95 -4.97
N ARG A 54 1.39 -7.44 -4.96
CA ARG A 54 1.92 -8.28 -3.89
C ARG A 54 2.70 -7.44 -2.88
N THR A 55 2.00 -6.94 -1.86
CA THR A 55 2.67 -6.36 -0.69
C THR A 55 2.99 -7.46 0.31
N ARG A 56 4.28 -7.80 0.47
CA ARG A 56 4.77 -8.77 1.46
C ARG A 56 5.69 -8.10 2.47
N HIS A 57 5.74 -8.67 3.67
CA HIS A 57 6.66 -8.29 4.76
C HIS A 57 6.60 -6.80 5.14
N LEU A 58 5.44 -6.16 5.00
CA LEU A 58 5.24 -4.83 5.56
C LEU A 58 5.12 -4.96 7.08
N ARG A 59 6.14 -4.52 7.80
CA ARG A 59 6.09 -4.45 9.26
C ARG A 59 5.18 -3.29 9.65
N VAL A 60 4.01 -3.62 10.19
CA VAL A 60 3.00 -2.61 10.54
C VAL A 60 3.09 -2.17 12.00
N ALA A 61 3.51 -3.07 12.90
CA ALA A 61 3.68 -2.80 14.32
C ALA A 61 4.92 -3.52 14.87
N GLU A 62 5.53 -2.93 15.90
CA GLU A 62 6.58 -3.58 16.68
C GLU A 62 5.95 -4.53 17.72
N PRO A 63 6.57 -5.68 18.04
CA PRO A 63 6.07 -6.59 19.07
C PRO A 63 5.87 -5.91 20.44
N SER A 64 6.70 -4.91 20.77
CA SER A 64 6.59 -4.13 22.00
C SER A 64 5.33 -3.23 22.08
N GLN A 65 4.70 -2.95 20.95
CA GLN A 65 3.46 -2.17 20.88
C GLN A 65 2.20 -3.06 20.99
N LEU A 66 2.38 -4.38 20.88
CA LEU A 66 1.30 -5.35 20.92
C LEU A 66 1.32 -6.13 22.24
N THR A 67 0.14 -6.32 22.81
CA THR A 67 -0.06 -7.07 24.04
C THR A 67 -0.54 -8.47 23.68
N ALA A 68 0.13 -9.50 24.20
CA ALA A 68 -0.23 -10.90 23.92
C ALA A 68 -1.66 -11.20 24.37
N GLY A 69 -2.39 -11.95 23.55
CA GLY A 69 -3.78 -12.34 23.81
C GLY A 69 -4.82 -11.23 23.59
N GLN A 70 -4.39 -10.03 23.18
CA GLN A 70 -5.33 -8.96 22.81
C GLN A 70 -5.74 -9.06 21.33
N THR A 71 -6.99 -8.69 21.07
CA THR A 71 -7.55 -8.60 19.72
C THR A 71 -7.28 -7.21 19.14
N TYR A 72 -6.72 -7.18 17.95
CA TYR A 72 -6.47 -6.00 17.15
C TYR A 72 -7.22 -6.10 15.83
N GLN A 73 -7.35 -4.97 15.15
CA GLN A 73 -7.92 -4.87 13.82
C GLN A 73 -6.90 -4.27 12.87
N LEU A 74 -6.73 -4.89 11.70
CA LEU A 74 -5.89 -4.41 10.63
C LEU A 74 -6.75 -3.78 9.55
N ASP A 75 -6.59 -2.47 9.40
CA ASP A 75 -7.18 -1.71 8.30
C ASP A 75 -6.12 -1.46 7.23
N ALA A 76 -6.48 -1.68 5.97
CA ALA A 76 -5.59 -1.47 4.84
C ALA A 76 -6.30 -0.71 3.72
N ARG A 77 -5.53 0.14 3.04
CA ARG A 77 -5.99 0.85 1.84
C ARG A 77 -4.85 0.94 0.84
N PHE A 78 -5.19 0.73 -0.42
CA PHE A 78 -4.36 0.99 -1.57
C PHE A 78 -4.91 2.21 -2.31
N LYS A 79 -4.03 3.10 -2.75
CA LYS A 79 -4.41 4.23 -3.60
C LYS A 79 -3.30 4.57 -4.57
N LEU A 80 -3.66 5.02 -5.77
CA LEU A 80 -2.74 5.68 -6.66
C LEU A 80 -2.47 7.11 -6.15
N ASP A 81 -1.20 7.44 -5.91
CA ASP A 81 -0.81 8.79 -5.53
C ASP A 81 -0.63 9.66 -6.77
N LEU A 82 -1.68 10.41 -7.11
CA LEU A 82 -1.75 11.24 -8.32
C LEU A 82 -0.71 12.36 -8.32
N SER A 83 -0.24 12.78 -7.13
CA SER A 83 0.83 13.79 -7.01
C SER A 83 2.18 13.30 -7.55
N GLN A 84 2.36 11.98 -7.65
CA GLN A 84 3.59 11.34 -8.15
C GLN A 84 3.56 11.07 -9.66
N LEU A 85 2.44 11.35 -10.34
CA LEU A 85 2.38 11.25 -11.80
C LEU A 85 3.24 12.34 -12.45
N PRO A 86 3.79 12.12 -13.67
CA PRO A 86 4.49 13.17 -14.40
C PRO A 86 3.57 14.39 -14.59
N ARG A 87 4.13 15.60 -14.49
CA ARG A 87 3.37 16.86 -14.58
C ARG A 87 2.36 16.93 -15.74
N PRO A 88 2.66 16.44 -16.97
CA PRO A 88 1.68 16.44 -18.05
C PRO A 88 0.40 15.65 -17.73
N PHE A 89 0.51 14.55 -16.97
CA PHE A 89 -0.65 13.75 -16.56
C PHE A 89 -1.45 14.41 -15.45
N GLN A 90 -0.84 15.26 -14.62
CA GLN A 90 -1.49 15.91 -13.47
C GLN A 90 -2.62 16.87 -13.86
N LEU A 91 -2.59 17.44 -15.07
CA LEU A 91 -3.56 18.44 -15.54
C LEU A 91 -4.97 17.87 -15.81
N ASN A 92 -5.05 16.57 -16.15
CA ASN A 92 -6.30 15.93 -16.58
C ASN A 92 -6.86 14.93 -15.55
N VAL A 93 -6.23 14.80 -14.39
CA VAL A 93 -6.61 13.77 -13.40
C VAL A 93 -7.93 14.09 -12.70
N SER A 94 -8.27 15.38 -12.55
CA SER A 94 -9.51 15.80 -11.91
C SER A 94 -10.77 15.53 -12.75
N SER A 95 -10.64 15.40 -14.07
CA SER A 95 -11.76 15.17 -15.00
C SER A 95 -11.91 13.71 -15.44
N GLN A 96 -10.89 12.86 -15.21
CA GLN A 96 -10.88 11.46 -15.64
C GLN A 96 -11.04 10.51 -14.45
N SER A 97 -12.20 9.87 -14.33
CA SER A 97 -12.50 8.88 -13.30
C SER A 97 -11.58 7.66 -13.33
N ASP A 98 -11.00 7.34 -14.50
CA ASP A 98 -10.19 6.15 -14.72
C ASP A 98 -8.88 6.16 -13.92
N TRP A 99 -8.40 7.34 -13.50
CA TRP A 99 -7.21 7.48 -12.66
C TRP A 99 -7.50 7.40 -11.16
N LYS A 100 -8.78 7.34 -10.75
CA LYS A 100 -9.17 7.16 -9.35
C LYS A 100 -9.07 5.69 -8.95
N ILE A 101 -7.84 5.20 -8.86
CA ILE A 101 -7.56 3.83 -8.42
C ILE A 101 -7.41 3.85 -6.90
N GLU A 102 -8.40 3.28 -6.23
CA GLU A 102 -8.38 3.05 -4.79
C GLU A 102 -9.02 1.72 -4.44
N ALA A 103 -8.48 1.05 -3.44
CA ALA A 103 -9.07 -0.15 -2.87
C ALA A 103 -8.98 -0.05 -1.35
N THR A 104 -10.12 -0.14 -0.68
CA THR A 104 -10.18 -0.26 0.78
C THR A 104 -10.48 -1.70 1.10
N PHE A 105 -9.65 -2.31 1.94
CA PHE A 105 -9.82 -3.71 2.33
C PHE A 105 -10.70 -3.80 3.57
N PRO A 106 -11.53 -4.86 3.69
CA PRO A 106 -12.34 -5.05 4.88
C PRO A 106 -11.42 -5.22 6.09
N PRO A 107 -11.74 -4.57 7.23
CA PRO A 107 -10.97 -4.73 8.44
C PRO A 107 -10.80 -6.20 8.83
N GLN A 108 -9.56 -6.61 9.11
CA GLN A 108 -9.27 -7.99 9.50
C GLN A 108 -8.90 -8.05 10.98
N PRO A 109 -9.72 -8.70 11.83
CA PRO A 109 -9.36 -8.90 13.23
C PRO A 109 -8.24 -9.96 13.33
N PHE A 110 -7.33 -9.77 14.27
CA PHE A 110 -6.33 -10.78 14.62
C PHE A 110 -6.02 -10.71 16.11
N VAL A 111 -5.70 -11.85 16.70
CA VAL A 111 -5.19 -11.92 18.07
C VAL A 111 -3.68 -11.97 18.02
N TRP A 112 -3.02 -11.12 18.78
CA TRP A 112 -1.55 -11.14 18.84
C TRP A 112 -1.06 -12.30 19.71
N THR A 113 -0.34 -13.22 19.08
CA THR A 113 0.44 -14.28 19.73
C THR A 113 1.91 -14.07 19.37
N PRO A 114 2.81 -13.88 20.34
CA PRO A 114 4.23 -13.65 20.08
C PRO A 114 4.95 -14.87 19.50
#